data_AF-A0A4Y5SMV6-F1
#
_entry.id   AF-A0A4Y5SMV6-F1
#
_cell.length_a   1.000
_cell.length_b   1.000
_cell.length_c   1.000
_cell.angle_alpha   90.00
_cell.angle_beta   90.00
_cell.angle_gamma   90.00
#
_symmetry.space_group_name_H-M   'P 1'
#
loop_
_entity.id
_entity.type
_entity.pdbx_description
1 polymer ?
#
loop_
_entity_poly.entity_id
_entity_poly.type
_entity_poly.pdbx_seq_one_letter_code
_entity_poly.pdbx_strand_id
1 'polypeptide(L)'
;MLFSVEPKTSIKDVFGRKAEFLEFIEKLENGRRLFVITGPRRIGKTTFLYATLNELYRTKKIPYLIIDSRKAASINMYNPSKVITSDLELLSRDRFSRIVSRIEGISVRGYGIRLKSKPEELTEALEDINEKHELAVIAFDEAQYLRFARNDFTLLLSWVYDTLQNIAVVLTGSQVGVLEKFLRFGDYSAPLYGRYHVRIKLPRFNPSESLEFLERGFAEYGIEVPTRELLSAVRTLDGVPGWLTHYGAYRIDGSSHWDAIDSVLEEASGYVESEFRELDELSPRYRAIMEIVATITSSQPTARRRDILNALSLREGRGIDSKDMRKYLRNLVDYGFLEHTGYGEYYIPDPVVKRVFQR
;
A
#
# COMPACT_ATOMS: atom_id res chain seq x y z
N MET A 1 -0.86 16.52 14.25
CA MET A 1 -2.23 16.85 13.78
C MET A 1 -2.70 15.83 12.77
N LEU A 2 -3.93 15.34 12.89
CA LEU A 2 -4.56 14.29 12.09
C LEU A 2 -4.73 14.69 10.62
N PHE A 3 -5.10 15.95 10.35
CA PHE A 3 -5.31 16.46 8.99
C PHE A 3 -4.05 16.93 8.27
N SER A 4 -2.86 16.76 8.87
CA SER A 4 -1.61 16.96 8.11
C SER A 4 -1.47 15.87 7.03
N VAL A 5 -1.17 16.30 5.80
CA VAL A 5 -1.01 15.41 4.62
C VAL A 5 0.33 14.68 4.59
N GLU A 6 1.28 15.08 5.45
CA GLU A 6 2.56 14.40 5.58
C GLU A 6 2.44 13.10 6.38
N PRO A 7 3.23 12.06 6.04
CA PRO A 7 3.26 10.83 6.83
C PRO A 7 3.59 11.12 8.30
N LYS A 8 2.74 10.61 9.21
CA LYS A 8 3.00 10.69 10.64
C LYS A 8 4.24 9.89 11.00
N THR A 9 5.08 10.47 11.86
CA THR A 9 6.34 9.87 12.31
C THR A 9 6.22 9.20 13.68
N SER A 10 5.19 9.51 14.47
CA SER A 10 4.92 8.86 15.76
C SER A 10 3.67 7.98 15.69
N ILE A 11 3.73 6.81 16.33
CA ILE A 11 2.57 5.92 16.42
C ILE A 11 1.40 6.55 17.19
N LYS A 12 1.68 7.49 18.10
CA LYS A 12 0.66 8.24 18.84
C LYS A 12 -0.21 9.12 17.93
N ASP A 13 0.35 9.55 16.80
CA ASP A 13 -0.34 10.37 15.81
C ASP A 13 -1.06 9.53 14.74
N VAL A 14 -0.90 8.21 14.77
CA VAL A 14 -1.57 7.29 13.85
C VAL A 14 -2.88 6.81 14.46
N PHE A 15 -3.97 7.46 14.07
CA PHE A 15 -5.31 7.11 14.51
C PHE A 15 -5.72 5.69 14.08
N GLY A 16 -6.39 4.96 14.97
CA GLY A 16 -7.08 3.71 14.66
C GLY A 16 -6.17 2.50 14.37
N ARG A 17 -4.85 2.58 14.58
CA ARG A 17 -3.90 1.49 14.26
C ARG A 17 -3.22 0.82 15.45
N LYS A 18 -3.79 0.99 16.64
CA LYS A 18 -3.18 0.49 17.89
C LYS A 18 -3.12 -1.05 17.92
N ALA A 19 -4.17 -1.72 17.44
CA ALA A 19 -4.22 -3.18 17.44
C ALA A 19 -3.15 -3.77 16.51
N GLU A 20 -3.06 -3.25 15.29
CA GLU A 20 -2.09 -3.68 14.28
C GLU A 20 -0.66 -3.38 14.72
N PHE A 21 -0.44 -2.26 15.41
CA PHE A 21 0.86 -1.92 16.01
C PHE A 21 1.26 -2.92 17.10
N LEU A 22 0.36 -3.19 18.06
CA LEU A 22 0.65 -4.14 19.14
C LEU A 22 0.90 -5.55 18.60
N GLU A 23 0.13 -5.98 17.61
CA GLU A 23 0.36 -7.26 16.92
C GLU A 23 1.74 -7.29 16.25
N PHE A 24 2.14 -6.22 15.55
CA PHE A 24 3.48 -6.12 14.94
C PHE A 24 4.57 -6.31 16.00
N ILE A 25 4.50 -5.56 17.10
CA ILE A 25 5.50 -5.57 18.17
C ILE A 25 5.58 -6.96 18.82
N GLU A 26 4.43 -7.52 19.21
CA GLU A 26 4.35 -8.82 19.86
C GLU A 26 4.95 -9.92 18.98
N LYS A 27 4.64 -9.94 17.68
CA LYS A 27 5.19 -10.94 16.76
C LYS A 27 6.69 -10.74 16.54
N LEU A 28 7.17 -9.50 16.45
CA LEU A 28 8.60 -9.23 16.33
C LEU A 28 9.37 -9.69 17.58
N GLU A 29 8.85 -9.40 18.77
CA GLU A 29 9.42 -9.86 20.05
C GLU A 29 9.44 -11.37 20.17
N ASN A 30 8.43 -12.05 19.63
CA ASN A 30 8.37 -13.51 19.54
C ASN A 30 9.29 -14.10 18.44
N GLY A 31 10.23 -13.31 17.91
CA GLY A 31 11.22 -13.75 16.94
C GLY A 31 10.69 -13.94 15.52
N ARG A 32 9.50 -13.42 15.18
CA ARG A 32 9.03 -13.44 13.79
C ARG A 32 9.79 -12.39 12.98
N ARG A 33 10.19 -12.76 11.75
CA ARG A 33 11.09 -11.95 10.92
C ARG A 33 10.57 -11.67 9.52
N LEU A 34 9.42 -12.19 9.14
CA LEU A 34 8.80 -11.86 7.86
C LEU A 34 7.39 -11.34 8.10
N PHE A 35 7.17 -10.08 7.75
CA PHE A 35 5.90 -9.39 7.91
C PHE A 35 5.39 -8.95 6.55
N VAL A 36 4.09 -9.13 6.34
CA VAL A 36 3.40 -8.68 5.13
C VAL A 36 2.25 -7.76 5.56
N ILE A 37 2.41 -6.46 5.30
CA ILE A 37 1.43 -5.41 5.62
C ILE A 37 0.59 -5.14 4.37
N THR A 38 -0.70 -5.45 4.44
CA THR A 38 -1.60 -5.34 3.29
C THR A 38 -2.75 -4.39 3.57
N GLY A 39 -3.28 -3.79 2.53
CA GLY A 39 -4.48 -2.96 2.61
C GLY A 39 -4.61 -2.05 1.39
N PRO A 40 -5.80 -1.52 1.12
CA PRO A 40 -6.04 -0.66 -0.04
C PRO A 40 -5.08 0.54 -0.13
N ARG A 41 -5.01 1.19 -1.29
CA ARG A 41 -4.32 2.47 -1.42
C ARG A 41 -4.91 3.48 -0.44
N ARG A 42 -4.09 4.44 0.00
CA ARG A 42 -4.48 5.52 0.95
C ARG A 42 -4.99 5.05 2.31
N ILE A 43 -4.87 3.76 2.63
CA ILE A 43 -5.27 3.21 3.93
C ILE A 43 -4.33 3.59 5.10
N GLY A 44 -3.18 4.21 4.78
CA GLY A 44 -2.15 4.58 5.74
C GLY A 44 -1.05 3.55 5.96
N LYS A 45 -0.81 2.60 5.01
CA LYS A 45 0.28 1.60 5.12
C LYS A 45 1.65 2.22 5.36
N THR A 46 2.05 3.15 4.50
CA THR A 46 3.34 3.86 4.61
C THR A 46 3.41 4.58 5.96
N THR A 47 2.41 5.38 6.31
CA THR A 47 2.34 6.05 7.62
C THR A 47 2.47 5.09 8.81
N PHE A 48 1.74 3.96 8.78
CA PHE A 48 1.82 2.93 9.81
C PHE A 48 3.22 2.32 9.91
N LEU A 49 3.81 1.95 8.76
CA LEU A 49 5.17 1.41 8.70
C LEU A 49 6.19 2.39 9.29
N TYR A 50 6.21 3.62 8.82
CA TYR A 50 7.14 4.66 9.29
C TYR A 50 6.99 4.90 10.80
N ALA A 51 5.76 5.08 11.28
CA ALA A 51 5.50 5.31 12.70
C ALA A 51 5.90 4.12 13.58
N THR A 52 5.65 2.90 13.12
CA THR A 52 6.02 1.66 13.84
C THR A 52 7.54 1.53 13.94
N LEU A 53 8.26 1.74 12.84
CA LEU A 53 9.72 1.62 12.80
C LEU A 53 10.42 2.74 13.59
N ASN A 54 9.91 3.98 13.51
CA ASN A 54 10.37 5.07 14.36
C ASN A 54 10.22 4.74 15.85
N GLU A 55 9.08 4.18 16.24
CA GLU A 55 8.83 3.82 17.64
C GLU A 55 9.77 2.70 18.11
N LEU A 56 10.04 1.69 17.27
CA LEU A 56 11.03 0.64 17.55
C LEU A 56 12.44 1.20 17.69
N TYR A 57 12.87 2.10 16.82
CA TYR A 57 14.17 2.76 16.93
C TYR A 57 14.25 3.60 18.22
N ARG A 58 13.20 4.36 18.53
CA ARG A 58 13.15 5.22 19.72
C ARG A 58 13.24 4.42 21.01
N THR A 59 12.46 3.33 21.12
CA THR A 59 12.27 2.56 22.35
C THR A 59 13.29 1.43 22.53
N LYS A 60 13.70 0.78 21.44
CA LYS A 60 14.58 -0.41 21.46
C LYS A 60 15.89 -0.23 20.70
N LYS A 61 16.12 0.92 20.07
CA LYS A 61 17.33 1.19 19.27
C LYS A 61 17.54 0.23 18.10
N ILE A 62 16.46 -0.40 17.62
CA ILE A 62 16.49 -1.26 16.43
C ILE A 62 16.62 -0.39 15.18
N PRO A 63 17.73 -0.46 14.42
CA PRO A 63 17.88 0.27 13.17
C PRO A 63 16.94 -0.29 12.09
N TYR A 64 16.56 0.55 11.13
CA TYR A 64 15.74 0.11 10.02
C TYR A 64 16.04 0.85 8.70
N LEU A 65 15.71 0.20 7.58
CA LEU A 65 15.64 0.78 6.23
C LEU A 65 14.20 0.74 5.72
N ILE A 66 13.80 1.75 4.96
CA ILE A 66 12.60 1.69 4.13
C ILE A 66 13.00 1.93 2.68
N ILE A 67 12.71 0.96 1.82
CA ILE A 67 12.97 0.97 0.39
C ILE A 67 11.65 1.19 -0.33
N ASP A 68 11.54 2.26 -1.10
CA ASP A 68 10.41 2.46 -2.01
C ASP A 68 10.60 1.60 -3.27
N SER A 69 9.91 0.45 -3.30
CA SER A 69 10.04 -0.53 -4.39
C SER A 69 9.50 -0.01 -5.71
N ARG A 70 8.49 0.88 -5.67
CA ARG A 70 7.97 1.51 -6.88
C ARG A 70 9.03 2.43 -7.49
N LYS A 71 9.66 3.26 -6.66
CA LYS A 71 10.75 4.13 -7.10
C LYS A 71 11.94 3.31 -7.61
N ALA A 72 12.35 2.26 -6.90
CA ALA A 72 13.46 1.39 -7.31
C ALA A 72 13.19 0.73 -8.67
N ALA A 73 11.98 0.23 -8.91
CA ALA A 73 11.57 -0.33 -10.20
C ALA A 73 11.52 0.75 -11.30
N SER A 74 11.11 1.99 -10.98
CA SER A 74 11.01 3.06 -11.99
C SER A 74 12.37 3.64 -12.42
N ILE A 75 13.31 3.81 -11.48
CA ILE A 75 14.65 4.38 -11.75
C ILE A 75 15.51 3.42 -12.55
N ASN A 76 15.36 2.12 -12.33
CA ASN A 76 16.12 1.12 -13.05
C ASN A 76 15.33 -0.18 -13.18
N MET A 77 14.32 -0.16 -14.07
CA MET A 77 13.46 -1.30 -14.40
C MET A 77 14.28 -2.57 -14.73
N TYR A 78 15.52 -2.40 -15.18
CA TYR A 78 16.44 -3.47 -15.53
C TYR A 78 17.29 -4.01 -14.35
N ASN A 79 17.50 -3.25 -13.26
CA ASN A 79 18.26 -3.69 -12.09
C ASN A 79 17.97 -2.85 -10.82
N PRO A 80 16.82 -3.08 -10.15
CA PRO A 80 16.46 -2.37 -8.91
C PRO A 80 17.45 -2.65 -7.76
N SER A 81 18.21 -3.75 -7.81
CA SER A 81 19.23 -4.09 -6.81
C SER A 81 20.26 -2.98 -6.64
N LYS A 82 20.60 -2.20 -7.69
CA LYS A 82 21.55 -1.08 -7.57
C LYS A 82 21.06 0.05 -6.67
N VAL A 83 19.78 0.40 -6.76
CA VAL A 83 19.16 1.42 -5.91
C VAL A 83 19.11 0.93 -4.47
N ILE A 84 18.77 -0.34 -4.31
CA ILE A 84 18.68 -1.00 -3.01
C ILE A 84 20.06 -1.11 -2.35
N THR A 85 21.11 -1.50 -3.09
CA THR A 85 22.48 -1.56 -2.57
C THR A 85 22.95 -0.19 -2.10
N SER A 86 22.68 0.89 -2.84
CA SER A 86 23.04 2.24 -2.37
C SER A 86 22.32 2.63 -1.08
N ASP A 87 21.06 2.23 -0.90
CA ASP A 87 20.31 2.50 0.33
C ASP A 87 20.84 1.65 1.51
N LEU A 88 21.32 0.42 1.25
CA LEU A 88 21.90 -0.48 2.25
C LEU A 88 23.34 -0.14 2.63
N GLU A 89 24.17 0.30 1.68
CA GLU A 89 25.53 0.82 1.95
C GLU A 89 25.51 2.02 2.88
N LEU A 90 24.44 2.82 2.83
CA LEU A 90 24.26 3.88 3.80
C LEU A 90 24.14 3.27 5.20
N LEU A 91 23.33 2.21 5.39
CA LEU A 91 23.10 1.56 6.69
C LEU A 91 24.32 0.83 7.23
N SER A 92 25.09 0.17 6.36
CA SER A 92 26.27 -0.60 6.77
C SER A 92 27.44 0.28 7.22
N ARG A 93 27.49 1.55 6.79
CA ARG A 93 28.47 2.54 7.26
C ARG A 93 27.93 3.22 8.52
N ASP A 94 28.73 3.29 9.59
CA ASP A 94 28.48 4.00 10.86
C ASP A 94 28.10 5.50 10.73
N ARG A 95 27.99 6.02 9.51
CA ARG A 95 27.44 7.35 9.19
C ARG A 95 25.96 7.49 9.52
N PHE A 96 25.25 6.42 9.85
CA PHE A 96 23.96 6.53 10.52
C PHE A 96 24.06 7.18 11.90
N SER A 97 25.19 7.09 12.62
CA SER A 97 25.36 7.78 13.92
C SER A 97 25.50 9.31 13.79
N ARG A 98 25.90 9.83 12.60
CA ARG A 98 26.18 11.27 12.37
C ARG A 98 25.28 11.98 11.36
N ILE A 99 24.45 11.25 10.60
CA ILE A 99 23.31 11.82 9.85
C ILE A 99 22.03 11.84 10.74
N VAL A 100 22.21 11.75 12.06
CA VAL A 100 21.14 11.86 13.07
C VAL A 100 20.90 13.29 13.53
N SER A 101 21.75 14.27 13.17
CA SER A 101 21.68 15.60 13.79
C SER A 101 20.78 16.62 13.08
N ARG A 102 20.08 16.29 11.99
CA ARG A 102 19.16 17.27 11.34
C ARG A 102 17.80 16.77 10.87
N ILE A 103 17.46 15.50 11.01
CA ILE A 103 16.08 15.03 10.81
C ILE A 103 15.83 13.92 11.83
N GLU A 104 15.01 14.19 12.86
CA GLU A 104 14.45 13.16 13.73
C GLU A 104 13.61 12.20 12.87
N GLY A 105 14.07 10.95 12.72
CA GLY A 105 13.45 9.94 11.87
C GLY A 105 14.07 9.92 10.47
N ILE A 106 15.03 9.03 10.24
CA ILE A 106 15.71 8.96 8.95
C ILE A 106 14.72 8.43 7.90
N SER A 107 14.17 9.35 7.11
CA SER A 107 13.74 9.10 5.75
C SER A 107 14.98 9.12 4.85
N VAL A 108 15.25 8.05 4.12
CA VAL A 108 15.99 8.18 2.85
C VAL A 108 14.95 8.26 1.74
N ARG A 109 14.36 9.46 1.58
CA ARG A 109 13.71 9.84 0.32
C ARG A 109 14.81 9.89 -0.72
N GLY A 110 14.84 8.87 -1.59
CA GLY A 110 16.00 8.55 -2.43
C GLY A 110 16.70 9.75 -3.06
N TYR A 111 17.92 9.99 -2.60
CA TYR A 111 18.91 10.71 -3.37
C TYR A 111 19.43 9.73 -4.43
N GLY A 112 19.30 10.10 -5.70
CA GLY A 112 19.91 9.38 -6.81
C GLY A 112 21.43 9.46 -6.70
N ILE A 113 22.03 8.61 -5.86
CA ILE A 113 23.46 8.37 -5.90
C ILE A 113 23.66 7.31 -6.98
N ARG A 114 24.19 7.72 -8.14
CA ARG A 114 24.70 6.79 -9.14
C ARG A 114 25.96 6.12 -8.58
N LEU A 115 25.78 5.06 -7.80
CA LEU A 115 26.86 4.13 -7.49
C LEU A 115 26.88 3.04 -8.57
N LYS A 116 28.09 2.76 -9.06
CA LYS A 116 28.38 1.66 -9.98
C LYS A 116 28.53 0.39 -9.13
N SER A 117 27.43 -0.20 -8.71
CA SER A 117 27.46 -1.37 -7.81
C SER A 117 27.00 -2.65 -8.52
N LYS A 118 27.74 -3.76 -8.33
CA LYS A 118 27.45 -5.11 -8.84
C LYS A 118 26.46 -5.86 -7.91
N PRO A 119 25.76 -6.91 -8.39
CA PRO A 119 24.80 -7.69 -7.58
C PRO A 119 25.39 -8.35 -6.32
N GLU A 120 26.68 -8.71 -6.34
CA GLU A 120 27.44 -9.29 -5.22
C GLU A 120 27.46 -8.36 -3.98
N GLU A 121 27.27 -7.05 -4.20
CA GLU A 121 27.36 -6.03 -3.14
C GLU A 121 26.06 -5.92 -2.31
N LEU A 122 24.94 -6.46 -2.79
CA LEU A 122 23.67 -6.45 -2.04
C LEU A 122 23.67 -7.49 -0.91
N THR A 123 24.13 -8.70 -1.20
CA THR A 123 24.24 -9.78 -0.21
C THR A 123 25.29 -9.44 0.84
N GLU A 124 26.44 -8.92 0.43
CA GLU A 124 27.50 -8.45 1.34
C GLU A 124 26.98 -7.36 2.28
N ALA A 125 26.25 -6.35 1.77
CA ALA A 125 25.68 -5.29 2.60
C ALA A 125 24.66 -5.83 3.63
N LEU A 126 23.89 -6.86 3.27
CA LEU A 126 22.92 -7.50 4.16
C LEU A 126 23.62 -8.38 5.22
N GLU A 127 24.67 -9.11 4.84
CA GLU A 127 25.52 -9.86 5.77
C GLU A 127 26.18 -8.93 6.80
N ASP A 128 26.75 -7.82 6.33
CA ASP A 128 27.32 -6.75 7.17
C ASP A 128 26.31 -6.24 8.21
N ILE A 129 25.08 -5.92 7.79
CA ILE A 129 24.01 -5.45 8.69
C ILE A 129 23.65 -6.53 9.71
N ASN A 130 23.57 -7.79 9.25
CA ASN A 130 23.25 -8.93 10.09
C ASN A 130 24.32 -9.19 11.17
N GLU A 131 25.61 -9.01 10.85
CA GLU A 131 26.71 -9.16 11.82
C GLU A 131 26.80 -7.99 12.80
N LYS A 132 26.51 -6.77 12.35
CA LYS A 132 26.67 -5.54 13.16
C LYS A 132 25.57 -5.29 14.18
N HIS A 133 24.37 -5.84 13.96
CA HIS A 133 23.20 -5.54 14.78
C HIS A 133 22.56 -6.81 15.35
N GLU A 134 22.08 -6.75 16.59
CA GLU A 134 21.30 -7.85 17.19
C GLU A 134 19.96 -8.05 16.46
N LEU A 135 19.38 -6.96 15.96
CA LEU A 135 18.20 -6.97 15.10
C LEU A 135 18.18 -5.69 14.26
N ALA A 136 17.91 -5.82 12.96
CA ALA A 136 17.64 -4.72 12.04
C ALA A 136 16.36 -5.01 11.24
N VAL A 137 15.61 -3.96 10.86
CA VAL A 137 14.41 -4.11 10.03
C VAL A 137 14.64 -3.56 8.63
N ILE A 138 14.36 -4.36 7.61
CA ILE A 138 14.41 -3.92 6.21
C ILE A 138 13.00 -3.98 5.63
N ALA A 139 12.44 -2.82 5.34
CA ALA A 139 11.10 -2.69 4.81
C ALA A 139 11.11 -2.36 3.31
N PHE A 140 10.29 -3.07 2.54
CA PHE A 140 10.02 -2.82 1.13
C PHE A 140 8.59 -2.28 1.00
N ASP A 141 8.46 -0.97 0.78
CA ASP A 141 7.17 -0.33 0.54
C ASP A 141 6.72 -0.60 -0.90
N GLU A 142 5.44 -0.97 -1.08
CA GLU A 142 4.85 -1.38 -2.37
C GLU A 142 5.63 -2.51 -3.05
N ALA A 143 5.99 -3.54 -2.28
CA ALA A 143 6.84 -4.67 -2.67
C ALA A 143 6.36 -5.43 -3.92
N GLN A 144 5.08 -5.31 -4.31
CA GLN A 144 4.59 -5.93 -5.54
C GLN A 144 5.26 -5.39 -6.82
N TYR A 145 5.93 -4.23 -6.77
CA TYR A 145 6.70 -3.70 -7.90
C TYR A 145 8.04 -4.44 -8.10
N LEU A 146 8.53 -5.17 -7.09
CA LEU A 146 9.73 -6.00 -7.20
C LEU A 146 9.55 -7.15 -8.20
N ARG A 147 8.30 -7.51 -8.55
CA ARG A 147 7.99 -8.48 -9.62
C ARG A 147 8.55 -8.09 -10.99
N PHE A 148 8.83 -6.80 -11.20
CA PHE A 148 9.41 -6.28 -12.44
C PHE A 148 10.94 -6.33 -12.44
N ALA A 149 11.57 -6.72 -11.34
CA ALA A 149 13.01 -6.93 -11.29
C ALA A 149 13.43 -8.06 -12.25
N ARG A 150 14.57 -7.89 -12.93
CA ARG A 150 15.12 -8.91 -13.82
C ARG A 150 15.46 -10.22 -13.09
N ASN A 151 15.94 -10.09 -11.86
CA ASN A 151 16.24 -11.23 -10.99
C ASN A 151 15.03 -11.53 -10.12
N ASP A 152 14.78 -12.81 -9.84
CA ASP A 152 13.71 -13.21 -8.94
C ASP A 152 14.04 -12.76 -7.51
N PHE A 153 13.43 -11.64 -7.12
CA PHE A 153 13.65 -11.03 -5.81
C PHE A 153 13.16 -11.94 -4.67
N THR A 154 12.27 -12.91 -4.95
CA THR A 154 11.83 -13.88 -3.94
C THR A 154 12.96 -14.83 -3.51
N LEU A 155 13.95 -15.09 -4.39
CA LEU A 155 15.16 -15.85 -4.02
C LEU A 155 15.99 -15.10 -2.97
N LEU A 156 16.16 -13.78 -3.15
CA LEU A 156 16.84 -12.95 -2.16
C LEU A 156 16.09 -12.96 -0.84
N LEU A 157 14.77 -12.76 -0.87
CA LEU A 157 13.93 -12.80 0.34
C LEU A 157 14.02 -14.15 1.06
N SER A 158 14.03 -15.26 0.33
CA SER A 158 14.20 -16.60 0.92
C SER A 158 15.57 -16.78 1.56
N TRP A 159 16.64 -16.30 0.90
CA TRP A 159 17.99 -16.35 1.45
C TRP A 159 18.12 -15.50 2.73
N VAL A 160 17.58 -14.27 2.74
CA VAL A 160 17.54 -13.44 3.95
C VAL A 160 16.82 -14.16 5.08
N TYR A 161 15.66 -14.76 4.80
CA TYR A 161 14.87 -15.49 5.80
C TYR A 161 15.63 -16.67 6.40
N ASP A 162 16.34 -17.45 5.57
CA ASP A 162 17.01 -18.68 6.00
C ASP A 162 18.36 -18.40 6.67
N THR A 163 19.10 -17.42 6.18
CA THR A 163 20.51 -17.20 6.54
C THR A 163 20.70 -16.04 7.52
N LEU A 164 19.96 -14.94 7.37
CA LEU A 164 20.21 -13.71 8.13
C LEU A 164 19.30 -13.60 9.36
N GLN A 165 19.75 -14.22 10.45
CA GLN A 165 18.97 -14.33 11.69
C GLN A 165 18.74 -12.98 12.40
N ASN A 166 19.52 -11.95 12.11
CA ASN A 166 19.37 -10.65 12.77
C ASN A 166 18.62 -9.64 11.89
N ILE A 167 17.98 -10.09 10.80
CA ILE A 167 17.20 -9.23 9.92
C ILE A 167 15.73 -9.64 9.93
N ALA A 168 14.87 -8.66 10.21
CA ALA A 168 13.43 -8.76 9.97
C ALA A 168 13.07 -8.02 8.68
N VAL A 169 12.35 -8.69 7.79
CA VAL A 169 11.83 -8.13 6.54
C VAL A 169 10.36 -7.74 6.69
N VAL A 170 10.02 -6.54 6.24
CA VAL A 170 8.64 -6.07 6.16
C VAL A 170 8.30 -5.76 4.71
N LEU A 171 7.24 -6.37 4.18
CA LEU A 171 6.74 -6.13 2.83
C LEU A 171 5.41 -5.43 2.93
N THR A 172 5.24 -4.27 2.30
CA THR A 172 3.92 -3.66 2.16
C THR A 172 3.39 -3.87 0.74
N GLY A 173 2.07 -3.86 0.56
CA GLY A 173 1.51 -3.79 -0.78
C GLY A 173 0.06 -3.33 -0.81
N SER A 174 -0.24 -2.44 -1.75
CA SER A 174 -1.61 -1.97 -1.98
C SER A 174 -2.42 -2.89 -2.87
N GLN A 175 -1.76 -3.56 -3.81
CA GLN A 175 -2.36 -4.53 -4.74
C GLN A 175 -2.19 -5.93 -4.15
N VAL A 176 -3.05 -6.27 -3.18
CA VAL A 176 -2.87 -7.47 -2.35
C VAL A 176 -2.77 -8.74 -3.18
N GLY A 177 -3.68 -8.95 -4.14
CA GLY A 177 -3.62 -10.15 -4.98
C GLY A 177 -2.38 -10.19 -5.88
N VAL A 178 -1.90 -9.04 -6.34
CA VAL A 178 -0.66 -8.97 -7.12
C VAL A 178 0.56 -9.28 -6.25
N LEU A 179 0.60 -8.78 -5.01
CA LEU A 179 1.65 -9.11 -4.04
C LEU A 179 1.66 -10.60 -3.71
N GLU A 180 0.50 -11.20 -3.46
CA GLU A 180 0.37 -12.64 -3.18
C GLU A 180 0.86 -13.50 -4.36
N LYS A 181 0.51 -13.12 -5.59
CA LYS A 181 0.98 -13.79 -6.81
C LYS A 181 2.47 -13.65 -7.06
N PHE A 182 3.07 -12.58 -6.56
CA PHE A 182 4.51 -12.39 -6.59
C PHE A 182 5.21 -13.26 -5.54
N LEU A 183 4.73 -13.24 -4.28
CA LEU A 183 5.38 -13.95 -3.16
C LEU A 183 5.14 -15.47 -3.17
N ARG A 184 3.99 -15.92 -3.67
CA ARG A 184 3.67 -17.35 -3.91
C ARG A 184 3.88 -18.28 -2.70
N PHE A 185 3.58 -17.83 -1.48
CA PHE A 185 3.77 -18.61 -0.25
C PHE A 185 3.11 -20.01 -0.24
N GLY A 186 2.06 -20.23 -1.04
CA GLY A 186 1.35 -21.51 -1.14
C GLY A 186 1.77 -22.41 -2.30
N ASP A 187 2.76 -22.02 -3.09
CA ASP A 187 3.22 -22.76 -4.27
C ASP A 187 4.50 -23.52 -3.96
N TYR A 188 4.46 -24.86 -3.97
CA TYR A 188 5.60 -25.74 -3.67
C TYR A 188 6.88 -25.45 -4.48
N SER A 189 6.76 -24.84 -5.65
CA SER A 189 7.90 -24.49 -6.50
C SER A 189 8.48 -23.10 -6.22
N ALA A 190 7.82 -22.29 -5.38
CA ALA A 190 8.23 -20.93 -5.10
C ALA A 190 9.30 -20.84 -4.00
N PRO A 191 10.27 -19.92 -4.12
CA PRO A 191 11.33 -19.75 -3.13
C PRO A 191 10.83 -19.51 -1.71
N LEU A 192 9.71 -18.81 -1.52
CA LEU A 192 9.17 -18.49 -0.19
C LEU A 192 8.19 -19.54 0.36
N TYR A 193 7.97 -20.65 -0.34
CA TYR A 193 7.08 -21.71 0.13
C TYR A 193 7.47 -22.24 1.51
N GLY A 194 6.47 -22.51 2.36
CA GLY A 194 6.66 -23.10 3.69
C GLY A 194 7.29 -22.17 4.74
N ARG A 195 7.72 -20.95 4.37
CA ARG A 195 8.26 -19.96 5.31
C ARG A 195 7.12 -19.24 5.99
N TYR A 196 7.15 -19.21 7.31
CA TYR A 196 6.12 -18.57 8.10
C TYR A 196 6.24 -17.04 8.00
N HIS A 197 5.12 -16.38 7.74
CA HIS A 197 5.03 -14.92 7.73
C HIS A 197 3.84 -14.43 8.54
N VAL A 198 4.02 -13.25 9.13
CA VAL A 198 2.97 -12.53 9.85
C VAL A 198 2.22 -11.67 8.84
N ARG A 199 0.89 -11.79 8.80
CA ARG A 199 0.03 -10.97 7.95
C ARG A 199 -0.64 -9.89 8.80
N ILE A 200 -0.33 -8.64 8.54
CA ILE A 200 -1.00 -7.50 9.18
C ILE A 200 -1.86 -6.82 8.12
N LYS A 201 -3.19 -6.90 8.27
CA LYS A 201 -4.13 -6.27 7.36
C LYS A 201 -4.58 -4.95 7.96
N LEU A 202 -4.39 -3.85 7.23
CA LEU A 202 -4.93 -2.55 7.59
C LEU A 202 -6.30 -2.39 6.93
N PRO A 203 -7.42 -2.48 7.69
CA PRO A 203 -8.75 -2.28 7.16
C PRO A 203 -9.05 -0.78 6.94
N ARG A 204 -10.13 -0.51 6.21
CA ARG A 204 -10.78 0.80 6.25
C ARG A 204 -11.32 1.06 7.63
N PHE A 205 -11.40 2.34 7.99
CA PHE A 205 -12.16 2.76 9.15
C PHE A 205 -13.62 2.36 8.95
N ASN A 206 -14.24 1.83 9.99
CA ASN A 206 -15.69 1.71 9.99
C ASN A 206 -16.34 3.12 10.07
N PRO A 207 -17.66 3.24 9.87
CA PRO A 207 -18.32 4.56 9.89
C PRO A 207 -18.09 5.35 11.18
N SER A 208 -18.04 4.68 12.33
CA SER A 208 -17.81 5.31 13.63
C SER A 208 -16.36 5.79 13.78
N GLU A 209 -15.39 4.98 13.37
CA GLU A 209 -13.96 5.36 13.36
C GLU A 209 -13.71 6.53 12.41
N SER A 210 -14.38 6.56 11.26
CA SER A 210 -14.28 7.64 10.29
C SER A 210 -14.84 8.95 10.84
N LEU A 211 -16.00 8.89 11.52
CA LEU A 211 -16.61 10.04 12.18
C LEU A 211 -15.70 10.58 13.29
N GLU A 212 -15.22 9.70 14.16
CA GLU A 212 -14.32 10.05 15.26
C GLU A 212 -13.00 10.65 14.75
N PHE A 213 -12.43 10.10 13.67
CA PHE A 213 -11.24 10.64 13.02
C PHE A 213 -11.46 12.10 12.57
N LEU A 214 -12.60 12.38 11.94
CA LEU A 214 -12.93 13.73 11.48
C LEU A 214 -13.18 14.68 12.67
N GLU A 215 -13.97 14.26 13.65
CA GLU A 215 -14.28 15.06 14.85
C GLU A 215 -13.01 15.46 15.60
N ARG A 216 -12.13 14.50 15.88
CA ARG A 216 -10.84 14.76 16.52
C ARG A 216 -9.96 15.65 15.66
N GLY A 217 -9.92 15.42 14.34
CA GLY A 217 -9.12 16.21 13.42
C GLY A 217 -9.54 17.68 13.39
N PHE A 218 -10.84 17.98 13.39
CA PHE A 218 -11.33 19.36 13.46
C PHE A 218 -11.10 19.99 14.84
N ALA A 219 -11.28 19.21 15.91
CA ALA A 219 -11.04 19.67 17.28
C ALA A 219 -9.58 20.11 17.51
N GLU A 220 -8.59 19.44 16.90
CA GLU A 220 -7.18 19.85 16.97
C GLU A 220 -6.92 21.26 16.41
N TYR A 221 -7.79 21.76 15.54
CA TYR A 221 -7.74 23.10 14.96
C TYR A 221 -8.75 24.06 15.59
N GLY A 222 -9.48 23.62 16.62
CA GLY A 222 -10.53 24.42 17.27
C GLY A 222 -11.73 24.72 16.38
N ILE A 223 -11.96 23.89 15.36
CA ILE A 223 -13.08 24.04 14.41
C ILE A 223 -14.22 23.13 14.84
N GLU A 224 -15.43 23.67 14.99
CA GLU A 224 -16.64 22.88 15.19
C GLU A 224 -17.37 22.68 13.85
N VAL A 225 -17.60 21.41 13.49
CA VAL A 225 -18.29 21.05 12.25
C VAL A 225 -19.57 20.28 12.59
N PRO A 226 -20.72 20.62 11.99
CA PRO A 226 -21.97 19.90 12.26
C PRO A 226 -21.85 18.40 11.95
N THR A 227 -22.31 17.53 12.85
CA THR A 227 -22.25 16.07 12.67
C THR A 227 -22.89 15.60 11.35
N ARG A 228 -23.95 16.28 10.90
CA ARG A 228 -24.59 15.98 9.60
C ARG A 228 -23.63 16.13 8.42
N GLU A 229 -22.76 17.12 8.47
CA GLU A 229 -21.71 17.36 7.47
C GLU A 229 -20.66 16.25 7.51
N LEU A 230 -20.18 15.89 8.71
CA LEU A 230 -19.20 14.82 8.88
C LEU A 230 -19.74 13.48 8.38
N LEU A 231 -20.98 13.13 8.73
CA LEU A 231 -21.66 11.94 8.21
C LEU A 231 -21.80 11.97 6.67
N SER A 232 -21.99 13.14 6.08
CA SER A 232 -22.01 13.31 4.62
C SER A 232 -20.64 13.02 3.98
N ALA A 233 -19.57 13.51 4.60
CA ALA A 233 -18.19 13.22 4.17
C ALA A 233 -17.87 11.72 4.31
N VAL A 234 -18.19 11.10 5.45
CA VAL A 234 -17.97 9.65 5.69
C VAL A 234 -18.70 8.80 4.65
N ARG A 235 -19.96 9.11 4.33
CA ARG A 235 -20.71 8.37 3.28
C ARG A 235 -20.10 8.52 1.89
N THR A 236 -19.45 9.66 1.63
CA THR A 236 -18.93 10.01 0.30
C THR A 236 -17.53 9.47 0.06
N LEU A 237 -16.66 9.63 1.05
CA LEU A 237 -15.23 9.33 0.99
C LEU A 237 -14.89 7.97 1.60
N ASP A 238 -15.88 7.33 2.24
CA ASP A 238 -15.77 6.06 2.95
C ASP A 238 -14.69 6.10 4.05
N GLY A 239 -14.39 4.96 4.65
CA GLY A 239 -13.38 4.84 5.69
C GLY A 239 -11.94 4.80 5.20
N VAL A 240 -11.60 5.51 4.13
CA VAL A 240 -10.21 5.59 3.65
C VAL A 240 -9.51 6.78 4.31
N PRO A 241 -8.56 6.56 5.24
CA PRO A 241 -7.94 7.62 6.04
C PRO A 241 -7.33 8.73 5.19
N GLY A 242 -6.68 8.39 4.07
CA GLY A 242 -6.09 9.40 3.19
C GLY A 242 -7.13 10.36 2.59
N TRP A 243 -8.32 9.88 2.19
CA TRP A 243 -9.38 10.75 1.68
C TRP A 243 -9.96 11.64 2.78
N LEU A 244 -10.13 11.10 3.99
CA LEU A 244 -10.61 11.86 5.15
C LEU A 244 -9.60 12.93 5.59
N THR A 245 -8.30 12.64 5.55
CA THR A 245 -7.23 13.61 5.81
C THR A 245 -7.27 14.77 4.83
N HIS A 246 -7.38 14.48 3.52
CA HIS A 246 -7.43 15.52 2.50
C HIS A 246 -8.71 16.36 2.61
N TYR A 247 -9.85 15.73 2.89
CA TYR A 247 -11.10 16.46 3.17
C TYR A 247 -10.94 17.44 4.35
N GLY A 248 -10.37 16.96 5.47
CA GLY A 248 -10.10 17.79 6.63
C GLY A 248 -9.17 18.96 6.30
N ALA A 249 -8.10 18.72 5.53
CA ALA A 249 -7.17 19.75 5.09
C ALA A 249 -7.85 20.84 4.24
N TYR A 250 -8.63 20.47 3.22
CA TYR A 250 -9.39 21.45 2.42
C TYR A 250 -10.36 22.27 3.27
N ARG A 251 -11.04 21.64 4.24
CA ARG A 251 -11.95 22.35 5.14
C ARG A 251 -11.22 23.34 6.06
N ILE A 252 -10.03 23.00 6.56
CA ILE A 252 -9.18 23.91 7.33
C ILE A 252 -8.71 25.10 6.48
N ASP A 253 -8.36 24.85 5.22
CA ASP A 253 -7.89 25.87 4.29
C ASP A 253 -9.01 26.79 3.77
N GLY A 254 -10.25 26.58 4.21
CA GLY A 254 -11.40 27.47 3.98
C GLY A 254 -12.38 27.01 2.90
N SER A 255 -12.18 25.84 2.29
CA SER A 255 -13.15 25.27 1.34
C SER A 255 -14.48 24.97 2.03
N SER A 256 -15.60 25.15 1.32
CA SER A 256 -16.90 24.68 1.80
C SER A 256 -16.96 23.15 1.88
N HIS A 257 -17.99 22.59 2.52
CA HIS A 257 -18.18 21.13 2.59
C HIS A 257 -18.11 20.46 1.22
N TRP A 258 -18.86 21.01 0.26
CA TRP A 258 -18.98 20.42 -1.08
C TRP A 258 -17.74 20.67 -1.92
N ASP A 259 -17.13 21.86 -1.84
CA ASP A 259 -15.87 22.14 -2.56
C ASP A 259 -14.73 21.24 -2.05
N ALA A 260 -14.67 20.97 -0.75
CA ALA A 260 -13.69 20.05 -0.17
C ALA A 260 -13.93 18.61 -0.64
N ILE A 261 -15.19 18.15 -0.69
CA ILE A 261 -15.54 16.84 -1.26
C ILE A 261 -15.10 16.77 -2.73
N ASP A 262 -15.44 17.76 -3.54
CA ASP A 262 -15.15 17.77 -4.97
C ASP A 262 -13.64 17.77 -5.23
N SER A 263 -12.87 18.54 -4.44
CA SER A 263 -11.41 18.56 -4.52
C SER A 263 -10.80 17.18 -4.20
N VAL A 264 -11.31 16.47 -3.19
CA VAL A 264 -10.87 15.10 -2.87
C VAL A 264 -11.22 14.13 -3.99
N LEU A 265 -12.42 14.24 -4.58
CA LEU A 265 -12.85 13.36 -5.68
C LEU A 265 -12.03 13.60 -6.95
N GLU A 266 -11.68 14.85 -7.26
CA GLU A 266 -10.83 15.20 -8.39
C GLU A 266 -9.41 14.64 -8.21
N GLU A 267 -8.83 14.83 -7.02
CA GLU A 267 -7.52 14.27 -6.69
C GLU A 267 -7.53 12.73 -6.76
N ALA A 268 -8.55 12.11 -6.17
CA ALA A 268 -8.69 10.67 -6.19
C ALA A 268 -8.86 10.12 -7.61
N SER A 269 -9.56 10.86 -8.49
CA SER A 269 -9.66 10.52 -9.91
C SER A 269 -8.27 10.43 -10.55
N GLY A 270 -7.38 11.39 -10.30
CA GLY A 270 -6.00 11.35 -10.80
C GLY A 270 -5.21 10.14 -10.32
N TYR A 271 -5.38 9.73 -9.05
CA TYR A 271 -4.71 8.53 -8.51
C TYR A 271 -5.26 7.24 -9.11
N VAL A 272 -6.57 7.11 -9.19
CA VAL A 272 -7.23 5.93 -9.77
C VAL A 272 -6.81 5.77 -11.22
N GLU A 273 -6.83 6.84 -12.01
CA GLU A 273 -6.37 6.85 -13.39
C GLU A 273 -4.89 6.45 -13.51
N SER A 274 -4.01 6.99 -12.65
CA SER A 274 -2.60 6.62 -12.64
C SER A 274 -2.36 5.14 -12.29
N GLU A 275 -3.18 4.56 -11.43
CA GLU A 275 -3.07 3.15 -11.03
C GLU A 275 -3.66 2.20 -12.05
N PHE A 276 -4.73 2.63 -12.72
CA PHE A 276 -5.41 1.84 -13.74
C PHE A 276 -4.64 1.80 -15.06
N ARG A 277 -3.68 2.71 -15.27
CA ARG A 277 -2.87 2.81 -16.49
C ARG A 277 -2.27 1.48 -16.96
N GLU A 278 -1.71 0.67 -16.05
CA GLU A 278 -1.15 -0.65 -16.41
C GLU A 278 -2.23 -1.57 -17.01
N LEU A 279 -3.46 -1.50 -16.51
CA LEU A 279 -4.58 -2.28 -17.04
C LEU A 279 -5.07 -1.73 -18.39
N ASP A 280 -5.14 -0.41 -18.55
CA ASP A 280 -5.49 0.20 -19.84
C ASP A 280 -4.50 -0.18 -20.95
N GLU A 281 -3.20 -0.13 -20.65
CA GLU A 281 -2.13 -0.51 -21.59
C GLU A 281 -2.22 -2.00 -21.96
N LEU A 282 -2.63 -2.86 -21.01
CA LEU A 282 -2.83 -4.28 -21.27
C LEU A 282 -4.07 -4.57 -22.13
N SER A 283 -5.19 -3.88 -21.88
CA SER A 283 -6.41 -4.01 -22.68
C SER A 283 -7.47 -2.96 -22.32
N PRO A 284 -8.09 -2.28 -23.31
CA PRO A 284 -9.19 -1.34 -23.05
C PRO A 284 -10.44 -2.00 -22.43
N ARG A 285 -10.53 -3.33 -22.49
CA ARG A 285 -11.62 -4.10 -21.88
C ARG A 285 -11.66 -3.98 -20.36
N TYR A 286 -10.52 -3.76 -19.69
CA TYR A 286 -10.52 -3.58 -18.24
C TYR A 286 -11.34 -2.37 -17.83
N ARG A 287 -11.12 -1.23 -18.49
CA ARG A 287 -11.90 -0.02 -18.26
C ARG A 287 -13.37 -0.21 -18.58
N ALA A 288 -13.67 -0.82 -19.72
CA ALA A 288 -15.04 -1.10 -20.10
C ALA A 288 -15.77 -1.97 -19.06
N ILE A 289 -15.10 -2.98 -18.49
CA ILE A 289 -15.65 -3.81 -17.41
C ILE A 289 -15.88 -2.98 -16.15
N MET A 290 -14.95 -2.12 -15.76
CA MET A 290 -15.12 -1.24 -14.60
C MET A 290 -16.32 -0.31 -14.76
N GLU A 291 -16.47 0.33 -15.93
CA GLU A 291 -17.61 1.21 -16.26
C GLU A 291 -18.94 0.44 -16.20
N ILE A 292 -18.98 -0.78 -16.75
CA ILE A 292 -20.15 -1.66 -16.70
C ILE A 292 -20.49 -2.03 -15.24
N VAL A 293 -19.51 -2.43 -14.44
CA VAL A 293 -19.74 -2.77 -13.02
C VAL A 293 -20.19 -1.54 -12.24
N ALA A 294 -19.60 -0.38 -12.46
CA ALA A 294 -19.97 0.88 -11.81
C ALA A 294 -21.42 1.28 -12.16
N THR A 295 -21.83 1.06 -13.41
CA THR A 295 -23.20 1.29 -13.90
C THR A 295 -24.19 0.33 -13.25
N ILE A 296 -23.94 -0.99 -13.29
CA ILE A 296 -24.84 -1.97 -12.69
C ILE A 296 -24.98 -1.73 -11.18
N THR A 297 -23.85 -1.50 -10.50
CA THR A 297 -23.83 -1.30 -9.05
C THR A 297 -24.36 0.07 -8.61
N SER A 298 -24.74 0.96 -9.53
CA SER A 298 -25.47 2.18 -9.18
C SER A 298 -26.90 1.90 -8.71
N SER A 299 -27.49 0.79 -9.15
CA SER A 299 -28.86 0.38 -8.84
C SER A 299 -28.96 -0.94 -8.07
N GLN A 300 -27.88 -1.71 -8.02
CA GLN A 300 -27.79 -3.01 -7.36
C GLN A 300 -26.56 -3.07 -6.45
N PRO A 301 -26.55 -3.92 -5.41
CA PRO A 301 -25.37 -4.05 -4.54
C PRO A 301 -24.15 -4.63 -5.28
N THR A 302 -24.38 -5.51 -6.27
CA THR A 302 -23.32 -6.25 -6.98
C THR A 302 -23.70 -6.47 -8.44
N ALA A 303 -22.70 -6.68 -9.30
CA ALA A 303 -22.85 -7.05 -10.70
C ALA A 303 -22.51 -8.53 -10.94
N ARG A 304 -23.41 -9.30 -11.55
CA ARG A 304 -23.15 -10.72 -11.85
C ARG A 304 -22.24 -10.86 -13.06
N ARG A 305 -21.36 -11.87 -13.05
CA ARG A 305 -20.45 -12.18 -14.18
C ARG A 305 -21.17 -12.25 -15.53
N ARG A 306 -22.37 -12.83 -15.55
CA ARG A 306 -23.16 -12.98 -16.78
C ARG A 306 -23.62 -11.63 -17.32
N ASP A 307 -24.04 -10.73 -16.44
CA ASP A 307 -24.52 -9.40 -16.81
C ASP A 307 -23.36 -8.54 -17.33
N ILE A 308 -22.20 -8.62 -16.68
CA ILE A 308 -20.97 -7.96 -17.13
C ILE A 308 -20.57 -8.46 -18.52
N LEU A 309 -20.56 -9.79 -18.73
CA LEU A 309 -20.21 -10.40 -20.02
C LEU A 309 -21.18 -9.95 -21.13
N ASN A 310 -22.49 -10.00 -20.85
CA ASN A 310 -23.51 -9.58 -21.82
C ASN A 310 -23.34 -8.11 -22.20
N ALA A 311 -23.18 -7.22 -21.22
CA ALA A 311 -22.99 -5.79 -21.47
C ALA A 311 -21.70 -5.51 -22.27
N LEU A 312 -20.62 -6.22 -21.97
CA LEU A 312 -19.36 -6.06 -22.68
C LEU A 312 -19.44 -6.57 -24.12
N SER A 313 -20.10 -7.72 -24.35
CA SER A 313 -20.33 -8.24 -25.71
C SER A 313 -21.23 -7.33 -26.54
N LEU A 314 -22.24 -6.72 -25.94
CA LEU A 314 -23.08 -5.71 -26.59
C LEU A 314 -22.25 -4.48 -26.99
N ARG A 315 -21.41 -3.98 -26.08
CA ARG A 315 -20.54 -2.81 -26.34
C ARG A 315 -19.53 -3.07 -27.46
N GLU A 316 -18.99 -4.27 -27.57
CA GLU A 316 -18.01 -4.62 -28.62
C GLU A 316 -18.64 -5.11 -29.94
N GLY A 317 -19.96 -5.36 -29.98
CA GLY A 317 -20.62 -5.94 -31.15
C GLY A 317 -20.16 -7.36 -31.50
N ARG A 318 -19.49 -8.07 -30.58
CA ARG A 318 -18.99 -9.44 -30.77
C ARG A 318 -18.98 -10.25 -29.47
N GLY A 319 -19.06 -11.57 -29.61
CA GLY A 319 -18.95 -12.49 -28.48
C GLY A 319 -17.55 -12.47 -27.85
N ILE A 320 -17.49 -12.56 -26.53
CA ILE A 320 -16.24 -12.64 -25.74
C ILE A 320 -16.18 -14.01 -25.08
N ASP A 321 -15.02 -14.69 -25.16
CA ASP A 321 -14.85 -15.98 -24.51
C ASP A 321 -14.99 -15.85 -22.99
N SER A 322 -15.76 -16.75 -22.39
CA SER A 322 -15.84 -16.98 -20.94
C SER A 322 -14.47 -17.11 -20.25
N LYS A 323 -13.44 -17.66 -20.90
CA LYS A 323 -12.07 -17.76 -20.38
C LYS A 323 -11.42 -16.38 -20.27
N ASP A 324 -11.55 -15.56 -21.30
CA ASP A 324 -11.05 -14.18 -21.30
C ASP A 324 -11.74 -13.36 -20.21
N MET A 325 -13.07 -13.48 -20.08
CA MET A 325 -13.81 -12.78 -19.03
C MET A 325 -13.31 -13.12 -17.61
N ARG A 326 -13.05 -14.41 -17.34
CA ARG A 326 -12.47 -14.84 -16.06
C ARG A 326 -11.10 -14.23 -15.81
N LYS A 327 -10.27 -14.12 -16.85
CA LYS A 327 -8.95 -13.48 -16.75
C LYS A 327 -9.09 -12.00 -16.38
N TYR A 328 -9.95 -11.26 -17.07
CA TYR A 328 -10.16 -9.83 -16.80
C TYR A 328 -10.66 -9.59 -15.37
N LEU A 329 -11.71 -10.30 -14.93
CA LEU A 329 -12.26 -10.15 -13.58
C LEU A 329 -11.24 -10.53 -12.50
N ARG A 330 -10.52 -11.64 -12.69
CA ARG A 330 -9.48 -12.07 -11.74
C ARG A 330 -8.41 -10.99 -11.59
N ASN A 331 -7.92 -10.46 -12.70
CA ASN A 331 -6.90 -9.42 -12.66
C ASN A 331 -7.43 -8.13 -11.99
N LEU A 332 -8.67 -7.70 -12.27
CA LEU A 332 -9.26 -6.56 -11.57
C LEU A 332 -9.37 -6.78 -10.05
N VAL A 333 -9.67 -8.01 -9.64
CA VAL A 333 -9.66 -8.41 -8.22
C VAL A 333 -8.25 -8.39 -7.64
N ASP A 334 -7.25 -8.90 -8.37
CA ASP A 334 -5.87 -8.94 -7.87
C ASP A 334 -5.30 -7.55 -7.62
N TYR A 335 -5.64 -6.60 -8.50
CA TYR A 335 -5.25 -5.19 -8.38
C TYR A 335 -6.08 -4.43 -7.33
N GLY A 336 -7.16 -5.01 -6.82
CA GLY A 336 -8.02 -4.42 -5.80
C GLY A 336 -9.08 -3.44 -6.33
N PHE A 337 -9.30 -3.40 -7.65
CA PHE A 337 -10.35 -2.58 -8.26
C PHE A 337 -11.74 -3.21 -8.13
N LEU A 338 -11.80 -4.54 -8.03
CA LEU A 338 -13.02 -5.30 -7.77
C LEU A 338 -12.86 -6.22 -6.56
N GLU A 339 -13.97 -6.53 -5.92
CA GLU A 339 -14.10 -7.65 -4.98
C GLU A 339 -15.20 -8.59 -5.44
N HIS A 340 -15.15 -9.86 -5.03
CA HIS A 340 -16.18 -10.85 -5.34
C HIS A 340 -16.87 -11.39 -4.07
N THR A 341 -18.18 -11.63 -4.14
CA THR A 341 -18.95 -12.16 -2.99
C THR A 341 -18.92 -13.70 -2.87
N GLY A 342 -18.25 -14.38 -3.80
CA GLY A 342 -18.14 -15.86 -3.82
C GLY A 342 -19.14 -16.57 -4.75
N TYR A 343 -20.15 -15.85 -5.26
CA TYR A 343 -21.18 -16.39 -6.17
C TYR A 343 -21.05 -15.90 -7.62
N GLY A 344 -19.86 -15.45 -8.01
CA GLY A 344 -19.64 -14.85 -9.33
C GLY A 344 -20.26 -13.46 -9.47
N GLU A 345 -20.46 -12.75 -8.36
CA GLU A 345 -20.89 -11.36 -8.31
C GLU A 345 -19.72 -10.47 -7.85
N TYR A 346 -19.66 -9.27 -8.41
CA TYR A 346 -18.54 -8.35 -8.29
C TYR A 346 -19.02 -6.94 -7.95
N TYR A 347 -18.21 -6.19 -7.23
CA TYR A 347 -18.47 -4.78 -6.95
C TYR A 347 -17.16 -4.01 -6.82
N ILE A 348 -17.22 -2.69 -7.00
CA ILE A 348 -16.08 -1.79 -6.75
C ILE A 348 -16.13 -1.43 -5.26
N PRO A 349 -15.14 -1.86 -4.45
CA PRO A 349 -15.23 -1.73 -3.02
C PRO A 349 -15.11 -0.27 -2.58
N ASP A 350 -14.29 0.54 -3.24
CA ASP A 350 -14.08 1.96 -2.91
C ASP A 350 -15.11 2.86 -3.65
N PRO A 351 -15.99 3.59 -2.93
CA PRO A 351 -16.97 4.48 -3.54
C PRO A 351 -16.34 5.61 -4.37
N VAL A 352 -15.14 6.05 -4.01
CA VAL A 352 -14.43 7.09 -4.76
C VAL A 352 -13.95 6.52 -6.09
N VAL A 353 -13.35 5.32 -6.07
CA VAL A 353 -12.99 4.59 -7.31
C VAL A 353 -14.22 4.37 -8.19
N LYS A 354 -15.34 3.97 -7.60
CA LYS A 354 -16.59 3.74 -8.34
C LYS A 354 -17.01 4.99 -9.12
N ARG A 355 -16.98 6.17 -8.50
CA ARG A 355 -17.37 7.45 -9.15
C ARG A 355 -16.51 7.78 -10.37
N VAL A 356 -15.21 7.44 -10.35
CA VAL A 356 -14.30 7.66 -11.49
C VAL A 356 -14.79 6.91 -12.74
N PHE A 357 -15.33 5.71 -12.56
CA PHE A 357 -15.81 4.85 -13.65
C PHE A 357 -17.32 5.00 -13.95
N GLN A 358 -18.04 5.93 -13.31
CA GLN A 358 -19.47 6.20 -13.57
C GLN A 358 -19.71 7.24 -14.69
N ARG A 359 -18.73 7.46 -15.57
CA ARG A 359 -18.78 8.50 -16.60
C ARG A 359 -19.61 8.13 -17.83
#